data_AF-A0A7J8FW73-F1
#
_entry.id   AF-A0A7J8FW73-F1
#
_cell.length_a   1.000
_cell.length_b   1.000
_cell.length_c   1.000
_cell.angle_alpha   90.00
_cell.angle_beta   90.00
_cell.angle_gamma   90.00
#
_symmetry.space_group_name_H-M   'P 1'
#
loop_
_entity.id
_entity.type
_entity.pdbx_description
1 polymer ?
#
loop_
_entity_poly.entity_id
_entity_poly.type
_entity_poly.pdbx_seq_one_letter_code
_entity_poly.pdbx_strand_id
1 'polypeptide(L)'
;MASLSLAPVNIFKAGADEERAETARLSSFIGAIAIGDLVKSTLGPKGMDKILLSSGRDASLMVTNDGATILKNIGVDNPAAKVLVDMSRVQDDEVGDGTTSVTVLAAERSLHDALCVLAQTVKDSRTVYGGGCSEMLMAHAVTQLASKTPGKEAVAMESYAKALRMLPTIIADNAGYDSADLVAQLRAAHSEGKTTSGLDMKEGTIGDMAILGITESFQVKRQVLLSAAEAAEVILRVDNIIKAAPRKRVPDHHPC
;
A
#
# COMPACT_ATOMS: atom_id res chain seq x y z
N MET A 1 6.32 -9.32 58.86
CA MET A 1 6.32 -9.55 57.41
C MET A 1 5.36 -8.54 56.78
N ALA A 2 5.89 -7.52 56.11
CA ALA A 2 5.06 -6.54 55.41
C ALA A 2 4.54 -7.18 54.13
N SER A 3 3.21 -7.31 54.02
CA SER A 3 2.54 -7.73 52.80
C SER A 3 2.79 -6.68 51.71
N LEU A 4 3.57 -7.05 50.69
CA LEU A 4 3.64 -6.25 49.47
C LEU A 4 2.26 -6.26 48.82
N SER A 5 1.52 -5.17 49.02
CA SER A 5 0.35 -4.81 48.24
C SER A 5 0.78 -4.63 46.78
N LEU A 6 0.40 -5.55 45.90
CA LEU A 6 0.54 -5.46 44.45
C LEU A 6 -0.51 -4.50 43.87
N ALA A 7 -0.56 -3.26 44.38
CA ALA A 7 -1.30 -2.20 43.71
C ALA A 7 -0.63 -1.92 42.36
N PRO A 8 -1.37 -1.83 41.24
CA PRO A 8 -0.78 -1.56 39.95
C PRO A 8 -0.04 -0.22 39.99
N VAL A 9 1.27 -0.26 39.82
CA VAL A 9 2.11 0.95 39.72
C VAL A 9 1.74 1.64 38.42
N ASN A 10 1.08 2.79 38.52
CA ASN A 10 0.74 3.58 37.35
C ASN A 10 2.00 4.30 36.85
N ILE A 11 2.60 3.79 35.77
CA ILE A 11 3.82 4.35 35.15
C ILE A 11 3.47 5.60 34.34
N PHE A 12 2.22 5.77 33.92
CA PHE A 12 1.79 6.83 33.02
C PHE A 12 1.16 8.04 33.73
N LYS A 13 1.33 9.22 33.14
CA LYS A 13 0.64 10.44 33.58
C LYS A 13 -0.86 10.34 33.29
N ALA A 14 -1.69 11.01 34.09
CA ALA A 14 -3.13 11.08 33.86
C ALA A 14 -3.44 11.57 32.43
N GLY A 15 -4.21 10.77 31.69
CA GLY A 15 -4.58 11.03 30.29
C GLY A 15 -3.66 10.40 29.24
N ALA A 16 -2.64 9.63 29.64
CA ALA A 16 -1.96 8.72 28.73
C ALA A 16 -2.71 7.38 28.69
N ASP A 17 -2.86 6.84 27.49
CA ASP A 17 -3.56 5.59 27.21
C ASP A 17 -2.58 4.59 26.60
N GLU A 18 -2.73 3.31 26.94
CA GLU A 18 -1.88 2.24 26.45
C GLU A 18 -2.75 1.08 25.96
N GLU A 19 -2.66 0.82 24.67
CA GLU A 19 -3.15 -0.42 24.09
C GLU A 19 -1.99 -1.44 24.11
N ARG A 20 -2.23 -2.63 24.69
CA ARG A 20 -1.20 -3.67 24.85
C ARG A 20 -1.47 -4.89 23.97
N ALA A 21 -0.39 -5.50 23.52
CA ALA A 21 -0.34 -6.79 22.85
C ALA A 21 -1.41 -6.98 21.77
N GLU A 22 -2.42 -7.81 22.02
CA GLU A 22 -3.42 -8.18 21.03
C GLU A 22 -4.30 -6.99 20.59
N THR A 23 -4.69 -6.13 21.52
CA THR A 23 -5.52 -4.95 21.20
C THR A 23 -4.76 -3.98 20.31
N ALA A 24 -3.48 -3.73 20.59
CA ALA A 24 -2.62 -2.88 19.77
C ALA A 24 -2.39 -3.45 18.36
N ARG A 25 -2.20 -4.76 18.25
CA ARG A 25 -2.07 -5.45 16.95
C ARG A 25 -3.36 -5.36 16.14
N LEU A 26 -4.51 -5.65 16.76
CA LEU A 26 -5.81 -5.57 16.09
C LEU A 26 -6.12 -4.15 15.63
N SER A 27 -5.87 -3.15 16.48
CA SER A 27 -6.00 -1.72 16.15
C SER A 27 -5.13 -1.35 14.95
N SER A 28 -3.89 -1.82 14.92
CA SER A 28 -2.96 -1.60 13.79
C SER A 28 -3.45 -2.25 12.50
N PHE A 29 -3.93 -3.50 12.55
CA PHE A 29 -4.46 -4.18 11.37
C PHE A 29 -5.71 -3.52 10.82
N ILE A 30 -6.65 -3.12 11.67
CA ILE A 30 -7.88 -2.44 11.24
C ILE A 30 -7.53 -1.13 10.55
N GLY A 31 -6.58 -0.35 11.12
CA GLY A 31 -6.10 0.88 10.49
C GLY A 31 -5.49 0.63 9.11
N ALA A 32 -4.62 -0.37 9.00
CA ALA A 32 -3.98 -0.73 7.74
C ALA A 32 -4.97 -1.20 6.68
N ILE A 33 -5.93 -2.06 7.06
CA ILE A 33 -6.98 -2.56 6.16
C ILE A 33 -7.88 -1.41 5.71
N ALA A 34 -8.28 -0.51 6.61
CA ALA A 34 -9.13 0.63 6.28
C ALA A 34 -8.48 1.57 5.24
N ILE A 35 -7.17 1.83 5.38
CA ILE A 35 -6.40 2.59 4.39
C ILE A 35 -6.33 1.83 3.06
N GLY A 36 -6.04 0.53 3.11
CA GLY A 36 -6.00 -0.32 1.92
C GLY A 36 -7.32 -0.32 1.17
N ASP A 37 -8.45 -0.51 1.85
CA ASP A 37 -9.79 -0.53 1.26
C ASP A 37 -10.20 0.83 0.68
N LEU A 38 -9.74 1.93 1.30
CA LEU A 38 -9.98 3.28 0.78
C LEU A 38 -9.37 3.50 -0.61
N VAL A 39 -8.13 3.06 -0.81
CA VAL A 39 -7.39 3.22 -2.07
C VAL A 39 -7.58 2.04 -3.03
N LYS A 40 -8.05 0.87 -2.55
CA LYS A 40 -8.22 -0.34 -3.37
C LYS A 40 -9.07 -0.09 -4.62
N SER A 41 -10.15 0.68 -4.49
CA SER A 41 -11.04 0.92 -5.62
C SER A 41 -10.47 1.87 -6.67
N THR A 42 -9.38 2.57 -6.38
CA THR A 42 -8.72 3.50 -7.32
C THR A 42 -7.72 2.77 -8.22
N LEU A 43 -7.41 1.50 -7.90
CA LEU A 43 -6.42 0.71 -8.62
C LEU A 43 -6.91 0.25 -10.00
N GLY A 44 -6.05 0.39 -11.01
CA GLY A 44 -6.29 -0.09 -12.36
C GLY A 44 -6.93 0.95 -13.30
N PRO A 45 -7.02 0.64 -14.59
CA PRO A 45 -7.46 1.59 -15.62
C PRO A 45 -8.93 2.01 -15.50
N LYS A 46 -9.74 1.19 -14.81
CA LYS A 46 -11.16 1.45 -14.51
C LYS A 46 -11.38 1.74 -13.02
N GLY A 47 -10.35 2.22 -12.31
CA GLY A 47 -10.45 2.64 -10.91
C GLY A 47 -11.46 3.78 -10.72
N MET A 48 -12.12 3.80 -9.57
CA MET A 48 -13.14 4.79 -9.22
C MET A 48 -12.54 6.02 -8.55
N ASP A 49 -12.90 7.20 -9.05
CA ASP A 49 -12.53 8.48 -8.45
C ASP A 49 -13.06 8.63 -7.02
N LYS A 50 -12.30 9.35 -6.19
CA LYS A 50 -12.70 9.77 -4.85
C LYS A 50 -12.92 11.26 -4.81
N ILE A 51 -13.99 11.66 -4.13
CA ILE A 51 -14.29 13.05 -3.83
C ILE A 51 -13.77 13.35 -2.42
N LEU A 52 -12.77 14.23 -2.34
CA LEU A 52 -12.18 14.71 -1.10
C LEU A 52 -12.78 16.07 -0.77
N LEU A 53 -13.31 16.17 0.44
CA LEU A 53 -13.91 17.39 0.99
C LEU A 53 -13.07 17.82 2.19
N SER A 54 -12.35 18.93 2.05
CA SER A 54 -11.66 19.55 3.18
C SER A 54 -12.63 20.43 3.96
N SER A 55 -12.86 20.09 5.23
CA SER A 55 -13.70 20.88 6.14
C SER A 55 -12.84 21.93 6.85
N GLY A 56 -12.57 23.05 6.17
CA GLY A 56 -11.75 24.16 6.67
C GLY A 56 -12.29 25.54 6.26
N ARG A 57 -11.52 26.62 6.51
CA ARG A 57 -11.91 27.99 6.08
C ARG A 57 -11.97 28.13 4.55
N ASP A 58 -11.15 27.36 3.85
CA ASP A 58 -11.26 27.14 2.41
C ASP A 58 -11.80 25.73 2.18
N ALA A 59 -13.11 25.64 1.88
CA ALA A 59 -13.73 24.40 1.47
C ALA A 59 -13.22 24.02 0.08
N SER A 60 -12.16 23.22 0.01
CA SER A 60 -11.64 22.70 -1.26
C SER A 60 -12.30 21.36 -1.58
N LEU A 61 -12.95 21.30 -2.73
CA LEU A 61 -13.45 20.07 -3.35
C LEU A 61 -12.38 19.56 -4.32
N MET A 62 -11.90 18.34 -4.12
CA MET A 62 -10.96 17.70 -5.03
C MET A 62 -11.50 16.34 -5.45
N VAL A 63 -11.52 16.07 -6.74
CA VAL A 63 -11.83 14.74 -7.29
C VAL A 63 -10.51 14.15 -7.80
N THR A 64 -10.14 12.98 -7.31
CA THR A 64 -8.88 12.33 -7.70
C THR A 64 -8.98 10.80 -7.61
N ASN A 65 -8.28 10.13 -8.52
CA ASN A 65 -8.05 8.68 -8.50
C ASN A 65 -6.65 8.33 -7.95
N ASP A 66 -5.80 9.32 -7.71
CA ASP A 66 -4.44 9.07 -7.27
C ASP A 66 -4.40 8.76 -5.77
N GLY A 67 -4.03 7.52 -5.43
CA GLY A 67 -3.94 7.02 -4.07
C GLY A 67 -3.05 7.88 -3.18
N ALA A 68 -1.91 8.34 -3.69
CA ALA A 68 -1.00 9.14 -2.88
C ALA A 68 -1.57 10.54 -2.56
N THR A 69 -2.26 11.17 -3.52
CA THR A 69 -3.00 12.42 -3.29
C THR A 69 -4.11 12.22 -2.26
N ILE A 70 -4.84 11.09 -2.33
CA ILE A 70 -5.86 10.75 -1.34
C ILE A 70 -5.23 10.67 0.05
N LEU A 71 -4.19 9.85 0.21
CA LEU A 71 -3.50 9.63 1.48
C LEU A 71 -2.89 10.91 2.08
N LYS A 72 -2.42 11.85 1.24
CA LYS A 72 -1.87 13.14 1.70
C LYS A 72 -2.95 14.07 2.27
N ASN A 73 -4.20 13.95 1.83
CA ASN A 73 -5.29 14.87 2.19
C ASN A 73 -6.25 14.31 3.24
N ILE A 74 -6.20 13.01 3.56
CA ILE A 74 -7.03 12.44 4.62
C ILE A 74 -6.43 12.68 6.02
N GLY A 75 -7.28 12.94 7.00
CA GLY A 75 -6.91 12.93 8.41
C GLY A 75 -6.92 11.49 8.96
N VAL A 76 -5.77 10.99 9.41
CA VAL A 76 -5.62 9.63 9.93
C VAL A 76 -5.17 9.66 11.38
N ASP A 77 -5.98 9.08 12.27
CA ASP A 77 -5.67 9.00 13.70
C ASP A 77 -5.00 7.69 14.10
N ASN A 78 -5.10 6.65 13.28
CA ASN A 78 -4.51 5.35 13.57
C ASN A 78 -2.99 5.35 13.29
N PRO A 79 -2.13 4.92 14.23
CA PRO A 79 -0.68 4.94 14.06
C PRO A 79 -0.17 4.09 12.90
N ALA A 80 -0.71 2.89 12.70
CA ALA A 80 -0.30 2.00 11.62
C ALA A 80 -0.71 2.56 10.26
N ALA A 81 -1.91 3.15 10.18
CA ALA A 81 -2.36 3.85 9.00
C ALA A 81 -1.46 5.07 8.68
N LYS A 82 -0.97 5.78 9.69
CA LYS A 82 0.01 6.86 9.50
C LYS A 82 1.34 6.37 8.96
N VAL A 83 1.86 5.24 9.45
CA VAL A 83 3.07 4.60 8.89
C VAL A 83 2.88 4.31 7.41
N LEU A 84 1.71 3.79 7.00
CA LEU A 84 1.41 3.53 5.58
C LEU A 84 1.34 4.82 4.75
N VAL A 85 0.74 5.89 5.28
CA VAL A 85 0.71 7.20 4.61
C VAL A 85 2.12 7.77 4.45
N ASP A 86 2.95 7.67 5.48
CA ASP A 86 4.34 8.14 5.44
C ASP A 86 5.17 7.33 4.44
N MET A 87 4.96 6.01 4.35
CA MET A 87 5.61 5.17 3.34
C MET A 87 5.12 5.48 1.92
N SER A 88 3.85 5.82 1.73
CA SER A 88 3.34 6.30 0.43
C SER A 88 3.99 7.63 0.03
N ARG A 89 4.28 8.52 0.97
CA ARG A 89 5.01 9.77 0.71
C ARG A 89 6.47 9.50 0.30
N VAL A 90 7.16 8.63 1.03
CA VAL A 90 8.53 8.24 0.68
C VAL A 90 8.58 7.56 -0.68
N GLN A 91 7.59 6.72 -1.02
CA GLN A 91 7.51 6.13 -2.37
C GLN A 91 7.32 7.18 -3.45
N ASP A 92 6.46 8.18 -3.22
CA ASP A 92 6.30 9.31 -4.15
C ASP A 92 7.59 10.14 -4.29
N ASP A 93 8.36 10.33 -3.21
CA ASP A 93 9.60 11.11 -3.22
C ASP A 93 10.82 10.33 -3.78
N GLU A 94 10.82 8.99 -3.65
CA GLU A 94 11.86 8.11 -4.22
C GLU A 94 11.61 7.80 -5.69
N VAL A 95 10.33 7.73 -6.10
CA VAL A 95 9.93 7.51 -7.50
C VAL A 95 9.84 8.83 -8.25
N GLY A 96 9.40 9.90 -7.59
CA GLY A 96 9.32 11.27 -8.09
C GLY A 96 10.57 12.05 -7.73
N ASP A 97 11.42 12.29 -8.72
CA ASP A 97 12.65 13.07 -8.60
C ASP A 97 12.50 14.29 -7.66
N GLY A 98 13.28 14.29 -6.58
CA GLY A 98 13.46 15.38 -5.61
C GLY A 98 14.06 16.67 -6.18
N THR A 99 13.74 17.04 -7.42
CA THR A 99 13.97 18.38 -7.92
C THR A 99 12.87 19.32 -7.42
N THR A 100 13.29 20.01 -6.38
CA THR A 100 12.65 21.12 -5.69
C THR A 100 12.04 22.14 -6.66
N SER A 101 10.75 22.39 -6.45
CA SER A 101 10.06 23.67 -6.71
C SER A 101 9.87 24.14 -8.16
N VAL A 102 8.60 24.50 -8.44
CA VAL A 102 8.13 25.64 -9.25
C VAL A 102 7.37 25.27 -10.55
N THR A 103 6.05 25.12 -10.35
CA THR A 103 4.93 25.67 -11.16
C THR A 103 4.73 25.17 -12.59
N VAL A 104 3.64 24.43 -12.84
CA VAL A 104 2.32 24.86 -13.34
C VAL A 104 1.29 23.72 -13.27
N LEU A 105 0.13 24.03 -12.71
CA LEU A 105 -1.01 23.16 -12.43
C LEU A 105 -1.43 22.25 -13.62
N ALA A 106 -1.65 20.97 -13.30
CA ALA A 106 -2.19 19.88 -14.12
C ALA A 106 -1.33 19.34 -15.29
N ALA A 107 -0.75 20.19 -16.13
CA ALA A 107 0.11 19.71 -17.23
C ALA A 107 1.48 19.21 -16.74
N GLU A 108 2.02 19.84 -15.69
CA GLU A 108 3.31 19.46 -15.11
C GLU A 108 3.25 18.12 -14.40
N ARG A 109 2.13 17.71 -13.80
CA ARG A 109 2.05 16.43 -13.08
C ARG A 109 2.17 15.23 -14.01
N SER A 110 1.37 15.20 -15.08
CA SER A 110 1.47 14.11 -16.06
C SER A 110 2.80 14.11 -16.80
N LEU A 111 3.40 15.28 -17.05
CA LEU A 111 4.73 15.39 -17.64
C LEU A 111 5.84 14.96 -16.65
N HIS A 112 5.74 15.37 -15.39
CA HIS A 112 6.65 14.98 -14.32
C HIS A 112 6.58 13.47 -14.09
N ASP A 113 5.39 12.89 -13.98
CA ASP A 113 5.22 11.44 -13.84
C ASP A 113 5.83 10.69 -15.05
N ALA A 114 5.61 11.19 -16.27
CA ALA A 114 6.22 10.63 -17.48
C ALA A 114 7.75 10.76 -17.46
N LEU A 115 8.28 11.92 -17.04
CA LEU A 115 9.72 12.18 -16.89
C LEU A 115 10.34 11.30 -15.80
N CYS A 116 9.67 11.08 -14.68
CA CYS A 116 10.10 10.21 -13.59
C CYS A 116 10.20 8.76 -14.06
N VAL A 117 9.18 8.25 -14.77
CA VAL A 117 9.24 6.93 -15.39
C VAL A 117 10.38 6.83 -16.39
N LEU A 118 10.54 7.83 -17.27
CA LEU A 118 11.64 7.86 -18.24
C LEU A 118 13.01 7.90 -17.57
N ALA A 119 13.20 8.74 -16.54
CA ALA A 119 14.44 8.86 -15.79
C ALA A 119 14.82 7.54 -15.12
N GLN A 120 13.83 6.80 -14.61
CA GLN A 120 14.05 5.46 -14.06
C GLN A 120 14.35 4.43 -15.16
N THR A 121 13.66 4.47 -16.30
CA THR A 121 13.95 3.58 -17.43
C THR A 121 15.34 3.83 -18.01
N VAL A 122 15.85 5.06 -17.95
CA VAL A 122 17.23 5.39 -18.32
C VAL A 122 18.23 4.80 -17.33
N LYS A 123 17.92 4.81 -16.02
CA LYS A 123 18.79 4.20 -14.99
C LYS A 123 18.80 2.67 -15.05
N ASP A 124 17.65 2.05 -15.32
CA ASP A 124 17.49 0.62 -15.52
C ASP A 124 16.45 0.34 -16.60
N SER A 125 16.91 -0.17 -17.74
CA SER A 125 16.06 -0.45 -18.90
C SER A 125 15.28 -1.76 -18.80
N ARG A 126 15.38 -2.49 -17.69
CA ARG A 126 14.63 -3.73 -17.49
C ARG A 126 13.14 -3.43 -17.31
N THR A 127 12.32 -4.14 -18.07
CA THR A 127 10.87 -4.08 -17.97
C THR A 127 10.30 -5.45 -17.60
N VAL A 128 9.12 -5.43 -17.00
CA VAL A 128 8.33 -6.61 -16.67
C VAL A 128 6.94 -6.47 -17.27
N TYR A 129 6.22 -7.58 -17.39
CA TYR A 129 4.86 -7.58 -17.92
C TYR A 129 3.85 -7.12 -16.86
N GLY A 130 2.99 -6.18 -17.24
CA GLY A 130 1.95 -5.63 -16.38
C GLY A 130 0.69 -6.49 -16.32
N GLY A 131 -0.45 -5.87 -16.02
CA GLY A 131 -1.75 -6.55 -16.04
C GLY A 131 -1.89 -7.71 -15.05
N GLY A 132 -1.14 -7.69 -13.94
CA GLY A 132 -1.14 -8.78 -12.95
C GLY A 132 -0.29 -9.99 -13.33
N CYS A 133 0.44 -9.94 -14.45
CA CYS A 133 1.31 -11.03 -14.93
C CYS A 133 2.48 -11.28 -13.96
N SER A 134 3.20 -10.21 -13.61
CA SER A 134 4.35 -10.28 -12.70
C SER A 134 3.94 -10.81 -11.32
N GLU A 135 2.80 -10.35 -10.81
CA GLU A 135 2.23 -10.77 -9.53
C GLU A 135 1.85 -12.25 -9.53
N MET A 136 1.26 -12.74 -10.62
CA MET A 136 0.92 -14.16 -10.76
C MET A 136 2.17 -15.03 -10.83
N LEU A 137 3.20 -14.61 -11.56
CA LEU A 137 4.49 -15.31 -11.61
C LEU A 137 5.13 -15.43 -10.23
N MET A 138 5.19 -14.31 -9.50
CA MET A 138 5.74 -14.29 -8.15
C MET A 138 4.92 -15.18 -7.22
N ALA A 139 3.59 -15.10 -7.29
CA ALA A 139 2.71 -15.94 -6.48
C ALA A 139 2.89 -17.42 -6.79
N HIS A 140 3.03 -17.80 -8.06
CA HIS A 140 3.31 -19.17 -8.47
C HIS A 140 4.65 -19.65 -7.91
N ALA A 141 5.72 -18.87 -8.07
CA ALA A 141 7.04 -19.19 -7.54
C ALA A 141 7.05 -19.36 -6.02
N VAL A 142 6.41 -18.45 -5.28
CA VAL A 142 6.28 -18.53 -3.81
C VAL A 142 5.47 -19.76 -3.41
N THR A 143 4.39 -20.09 -4.11
CA THR A 143 3.58 -21.28 -3.84
C THR A 143 4.38 -22.58 -4.06
N GLN A 144 5.21 -22.63 -5.11
CA GLN A 144 6.09 -23.79 -5.37
C GLN A 144 7.21 -23.93 -4.33
N LEU A 145 7.66 -22.83 -3.73
CA LEU A 145 8.64 -22.87 -2.65
C LEU A 145 7.98 -23.22 -1.31
N ALA A 146 6.75 -22.75 -1.07
CA ALA A 146 5.98 -23.06 0.13
C ALA A 146 5.73 -24.57 0.26
N SER A 147 5.41 -25.26 -0.85
CA SER A 147 5.19 -26.72 -0.85
C SER A 147 6.43 -27.54 -0.46
N LYS A 148 7.63 -26.97 -0.61
CA LYS A 148 8.90 -27.59 -0.25
C LYS A 148 9.38 -27.20 1.16
N THR A 149 8.76 -26.20 1.77
CA THR A 149 9.19 -25.63 3.05
C THR A 149 8.43 -26.33 4.19
N PRO A 150 9.11 -26.86 5.21
CA PRO A 150 8.44 -27.50 6.33
C PRO A 150 7.94 -26.50 7.38
N GLY A 151 6.84 -26.84 8.04
CA GLY A 151 6.37 -26.14 9.25
C GLY A 151 5.51 -24.90 8.97
N LYS A 152 5.49 -23.98 9.94
CA LYS A 152 4.60 -22.80 9.93
C LYS A 152 5.02 -21.73 8.92
N GLU A 153 6.27 -21.76 8.46
CA GLU A 153 6.79 -20.84 7.44
C GLU A 153 6.06 -21.03 6.10
N ALA A 154 5.73 -22.28 5.73
CA ALA A 154 4.95 -22.57 4.53
C ALA A 154 3.59 -21.83 4.51
N VAL A 155 2.90 -21.77 5.66
CA VAL A 155 1.61 -21.06 5.80
C VAL A 155 1.77 -19.55 5.59
N ALA A 156 2.86 -18.97 6.08
CA ALA A 156 3.17 -17.56 5.85
C ALA A 156 3.47 -17.28 4.37
N MET A 157 4.21 -18.18 3.71
CA MET A 157 4.51 -18.08 2.28
C MET A 157 3.24 -18.23 1.42
N GLU A 158 2.36 -19.17 1.73
CA GLU A 158 1.06 -19.31 1.06
C GLU A 158 0.19 -18.04 1.22
N SER A 159 0.22 -17.44 2.41
CA SER A 159 -0.47 -16.18 2.68
C SER A 159 0.11 -15.03 1.87
N TYR A 160 1.44 -14.95 1.72
CA TYR A 160 2.10 -13.98 0.86
C TYR A 160 1.77 -14.18 -0.62
N ALA A 161 1.77 -15.43 -1.10
CA ALA A 161 1.34 -15.75 -2.47
C ALA A 161 -0.14 -15.40 -2.71
N LYS A 162 -1.00 -15.54 -1.71
CA LYS A 162 -2.39 -15.09 -1.78
C LYS A 162 -2.47 -13.57 -1.85
N ALA A 163 -1.66 -12.84 -1.08
CA ALA A 163 -1.61 -11.39 -1.10
C ALA A 163 -1.18 -10.86 -2.48
N LEU A 164 -0.16 -11.45 -3.10
CA LEU A 164 0.25 -11.09 -4.46
C LEU A 164 -0.87 -11.26 -5.48
N ARG A 165 -1.66 -12.34 -5.37
CA ARG A 165 -2.82 -12.59 -6.25
C ARG A 165 -3.97 -11.62 -6.05
N MET A 166 -4.01 -10.87 -4.94
CA MET A 166 -5.07 -9.88 -4.74
C MET A 166 -4.99 -8.75 -5.76
N LEU A 167 -3.80 -8.36 -6.23
CA LEU A 167 -3.64 -7.29 -7.20
C LEU A 167 -4.41 -7.55 -8.52
N PRO A 168 -4.21 -8.69 -9.22
CA PRO A 168 -5.03 -9.00 -10.40
C PRO A 168 -6.52 -9.15 -10.08
N THR A 169 -6.88 -9.71 -8.91
CA THR A 169 -8.29 -9.78 -8.48
C THR A 169 -8.92 -8.40 -8.36
N ILE A 170 -8.25 -7.45 -7.70
CA ILE A 170 -8.72 -6.08 -7.50
C ILE A 170 -8.87 -5.36 -8.84
N ILE A 171 -7.91 -5.53 -9.75
CA ILE A 171 -7.97 -4.91 -11.08
C ILE A 171 -9.21 -5.41 -11.85
N ALA A 172 -9.49 -6.72 -11.80
CA ALA A 172 -10.67 -7.31 -12.44
C ALA A 172 -11.98 -6.88 -11.75
N ASP A 173 -12.01 -6.84 -10.41
CA ASP A 173 -13.16 -6.38 -9.62
C ASP A 173 -13.52 -4.92 -9.97
N ASN A 174 -12.52 -4.04 -9.99
CA ASN A 174 -12.71 -2.62 -10.30
C ASN A 174 -13.17 -2.42 -11.75
N ALA A 175 -12.79 -3.33 -12.66
CA ALA A 175 -13.26 -3.31 -14.04
C ALA A 175 -14.67 -3.90 -14.23
N GLY A 176 -15.27 -4.49 -13.20
CA GLY A 176 -16.61 -5.08 -13.22
C GLY A 176 -16.69 -6.45 -13.88
N TYR A 177 -15.56 -7.14 -14.06
CA TYR A 177 -15.52 -8.50 -14.63
C TYR A 177 -15.59 -9.58 -13.54
N ASP A 178 -15.79 -10.83 -13.95
CA ASP A 178 -15.67 -11.98 -13.03
C ASP A 178 -14.20 -12.23 -12.69
N SER A 179 -13.77 -11.64 -11.57
CA SER A 179 -12.41 -11.75 -11.08
C SER A 179 -12.04 -13.18 -10.65
N ALA A 180 -13.02 -13.99 -10.23
CA ALA A 180 -12.77 -15.36 -9.83
C ALA A 180 -12.40 -16.22 -11.04
N ASP A 181 -13.14 -16.09 -12.14
CA ASP A 181 -12.87 -16.80 -13.38
C ASP A 181 -11.56 -16.34 -14.04
N LEU A 182 -11.38 -15.02 -14.19
CA LEU A 182 -10.17 -14.46 -14.80
C LEU A 182 -8.89 -14.81 -14.04
N VAL A 183 -8.90 -14.74 -12.70
CA VAL A 183 -7.71 -15.08 -11.91
C VAL A 183 -7.48 -16.60 -11.89
N ALA A 184 -8.53 -17.41 -11.94
CA ALA A 184 -8.40 -18.87 -12.05
C ALA A 184 -7.77 -19.29 -13.38
N GLN A 185 -8.24 -18.73 -14.49
CA GLN A 185 -7.68 -18.96 -15.82
C GLN A 185 -6.24 -18.44 -15.90
N LEU A 186 -5.93 -17.28 -15.32
CA LEU A 186 -4.59 -16.70 -15.31
C LEU A 186 -3.63 -17.62 -14.55
N ARG A 187 -4.05 -18.13 -13.39
CA ARG A 187 -3.27 -19.10 -12.61
C ARG A 187 -3.01 -20.39 -13.39
N ALA A 188 -4.01 -20.88 -14.13
CA ALA A 188 -3.84 -22.07 -14.98
C ALA A 188 -2.79 -21.82 -16.07
N ALA A 189 -2.88 -20.70 -16.79
CA ALA A 189 -1.91 -20.33 -17.83
C ALA A 189 -0.47 -20.25 -17.31
N HIS A 190 -0.26 -19.64 -16.14
CA HIS A 190 1.07 -19.55 -15.52
C HIS A 190 1.58 -20.91 -15.03
N SER A 191 0.68 -21.78 -14.57
CA SER A 191 1.04 -23.16 -14.17
C SER A 191 1.39 -24.05 -15.36
N GLU A 192 0.86 -23.75 -16.55
CA GLU A 192 1.26 -24.36 -17.83
C GLU A 192 2.60 -23.82 -18.37
N GLY A 193 3.21 -22.84 -17.69
CA GLY A 193 4.48 -22.24 -18.08
C GLY A 193 4.35 -21.02 -19.00
N LYS A 194 3.14 -20.48 -19.21
CA LYS A 194 2.95 -19.23 -19.96
C LYS A 194 3.24 -18.04 -19.06
N THR A 195 4.45 -17.51 -19.19
CA THR A 195 4.94 -16.41 -18.34
C THR A 195 4.57 -15.02 -18.82
N THR A 196 4.02 -14.89 -20.03
CA THR A 196 3.63 -13.61 -20.64
C THR A 196 2.14 -13.30 -20.47
N SER A 197 1.35 -14.25 -19.96
CA SER A 197 -0.09 -14.09 -19.81
C SER A 197 -0.43 -13.10 -18.71
N GLY A 198 -1.34 -12.16 -18.99
CA GLY A 198 -1.84 -11.19 -18.03
C GLY A 198 -3.30 -10.86 -18.30
N LEU A 199 -3.87 -9.97 -17.50
CA LEU A 199 -5.25 -9.55 -17.66
C LEU A 199 -5.37 -8.40 -18.67
N ASP A 200 -6.12 -8.61 -19.74
CA ASP A 200 -6.55 -7.54 -20.64
C ASP A 200 -7.90 -6.96 -20.16
N MET A 201 -7.83 -5.76 -19.60
CA MET A 201 -8.99 -5.06 -19.05
C MET A 201 -9.85 -4.35 -20.11
N LYS A 202 -9.42 -4.29 -21.37
CA LYS A 202 -10.22 -3.74 -22.47
C LYS A 202 -11.29 -4.75 -22.89
N GLU A 203 -10.84 -5.98 -23.13
CA GLU A 203 -11.70 -7.08 -23.57
C GLU A 203 -12.24 -7.91 -22.39
N GLY A 204 -11.66 -7.79 -21.19
CA GLY A 204 -12.05 -8.57 -20.03
C GLY A 204 -11.65 -10.04 -20.14
N THR A 205 -10.50 -10.32 -20.76
CA THR A 205 -9.98 -11.68 -20.99
C THR A 205 -8.50 -11.76 -20.61
N ILE A 206 -7.92 -12.96 -20.69
CA ILE A 206 -6.47 -13.13 -20.54
C ILE A 206 -5.82 -13.00 -21.90
N GLY A 207 -4.81 -12.15 -21.97
CA GLY A 207 -4.02 -11.90 -23.18
C GLY A 207 -2.52 -12.08 -22.94
N ASP A 208 -1.76 -12.14 -24.04
CA ASP A 208 -0.31 -12.07 -23.97
C ASP A 208 0.12 -10.59 -23.83
N MET A 209 0.74 -10.25 -22.70
CA MET A 209 1.16 -8.88 -22.39
C MET A 209 2.30 -8.40 -23.30
N ALA A 210 3.11 -9.30 -23.86
CA ALA A 210 4.17 -8.95 -24.80
C ALA A 210 3.57 -8.48 -26.14
N ILE A 211 2.52 -9.16 -26.61
CA ILE A 211 1.80 -8.78 -27.84
C ILE A 211 0.99 -7.50 -27.63
N LEU A 212 0.34 -7.37 -26.47
CA LEU A 212 -0.44 -6.18 -26.11
C LEU A 212 0.44 -4.96 -25.76
N GLY A 213 1.75 -5.16 -25.57
CA GLY A 213 2.70 -4.10 -25.23
C GLY A 213 2.53 -3.54 -23.81
N ILE A 214 1.87 -4.28 -22.91
CA ILE A 214 1.60 -3.84 -21.54
C ILE A 214 2.82 -4.17 -20.68
N THR A 215 3.66 -3.16 -20.44
CA THR A 215 4.92 -3.29 -19.71
C THR A 215 5.00 -2.30 -18.56
N GLU A 216 5.76 -2.67 -17.53
CA GLU A 216 6.04 -1.87 -16.35
C GLU A 216 7.54 -1.85 -16.07
N SER A 217 8.02 -0.79 -15.40
CA SER A 217 9.43 -0.69 -14.98
C SER A 217 9.75 -1.73 -13.91
N PHE A 218 10.84 -2.48 -14.11
CA PHE A 218 11.32 -3.45 -13.12
C PHE A 218 11.66 -2.79 -11.79
N GLN A 219 12.31 -1.62 -11.82
CA GLN A 219 12.71 -0.90 -10.62
C GLN A 219 11.52 -0.46 -9.78
N VAL A 220 10.48 0.09 -10.42
CA VAL A 220 9.24 0.47 -9.74
C VAL A 220 8.62 -0.75 -9.06
N LYS A 221 8.46 -1.86 -9.81
CA LYS A 221 7.85 -3.08 -9.27
C LYS A 221 8.63 -3.63 -8.08
N ARG A 222 9.96 -3.66 -8.19
CA ARG A 222 10.85 -4.10 -7.10
C ARG A 222 10.70 -3.21 -5.86
N GLN A 223 10.69 -1.91 -6.03
CA GLN A 223 10.60 -0.95 -4.92
C GLN A 223 9.24 -1.05 -4.21
N VAL A 224 8.14 -1.21 -4.96
CA VAL A 224 6.80 -1.40 -4.40
C VAL A 224 6.76 -2.65 -3.51
N LEU A 225 7.31 -3.78 -3.97
CA LEU A 225 7.33 -5.02 -3.19
C LEU A 225 8.17 -4.92 -1.91
N LEU A 226 9.36 -4.34 -2.01
CA LEU A 226 10.25 -4.17 -0.86
C LEU A 226 9.62 -3.26 0.18
N SER A 227 9.12 -2.10 -0.25
CA SER A 227 8.49 -1.15 0.65
C SER A 227 7.23 -1.72 1.30
N ALA A 228 6.41 -2.50 0.55
CA ALA A 228 5.25 -3.17 1.10
C ALA A 228 5.61 -4.25 2.14
N ALA A 229 6.69 -5.00 1.91
CA ALA A 229 7.18 -6.00 2.85
C ALA A 229 7.71 -5.33 4.14
N GLU A 230 8.48 -4.25 4.01
CA GLU A 230 8.98 -3.45 5.14
C GLU A 230 7.80 -2.86 5.94
N ALA A 231 6.78 -2.33 5.27
CA ALA A 231 5.58 -1.80 5.90
C ALA A 231 4.87 -2.88 6.73
N ALA A 232 4.70 -4.07 6.15
CA ALA A 232 4.07 -5.20 6.82
C ALA A 232 4.90 -5.66 8.02
N GLU A 233 6.23 -5.73 7.90
CA GLU A 233 7.11 -6.10 9.01
C GLU A 233 6.98 -5.10 10.18
N VAL A 234 7.04 -3.80 9.88
CA VAL A 234 6.90 -2.74 10.89
C VAL A 234 5.58 -2.87 11.63
N ILE A 235 4.47 -3.04 10.92
CA ILE A 235 3.13 -3.19 11.52
C ILE A 235 3.02 -4.47 12.36
N LEU A 236 3.58 -5.59 11.88
CA LEU A 236 3.54 -6.88 12.59
C LEU A 236 4.36 -6.87 13.89
N ARG A 237 5.41 -6.05 13.95
CA ARG A 237 6.29 -5.93 15.13
C ARG A 237 5.74 -5.01 16.21
N VAL A 238 4.68 -4.24 15.96
CA VAL A 238 4.05 -3.37 16.97
C VAL A 238 3.35 -4.24 18.01
N ASP A 239 3.82 -4.18 19.25
CA ASP A 239 3.20 -4.84 20.40
C ASP A 239 2.41 -3.87 21.28
N ASN A 240 2.85 -2.62 21.46
CA ASN A 240 2.16 -1.62 22.27
C ASN A 240 1.96 -0.29 21.51
N ILE A 241 0.79 0.34 21.68
CA ILE A 241 0.51 1.70 21.23
C ILE A 241 0.31 2.57 22.46
N ILE A 242 1.24 3.51 22.68
CA ILE A 242 1.21 4.43 23.81
C ILE A 242 0.80 5.81 23.31
N LYS A 243 -0.38 6.27 23.72
CA LYS A 243 -0.86 7.63 23.45
C LYS A 243 -0.45 8.52 24.61
N ALA A 244 0.47 9.44 24.35
CA ALA A 244 0.88 10.41 25.36
C ALA A 244 -0.24 11.42 25.64
N ALA A 245 -0.40 11.79 26.92
CA ALA A 245 -1.31 12.87 27.29
C ALA A 245 -0.94 14.16 26.55
N PRO A 246 -1.91 14.95 26.05
CA PRO A 246 -1.63 16.18 25.34
C PRO A 246 -0.78 17.11 26.21
N ARG A 247 0.31 17.62 25.64
CA ARG A 247 1.21 18.56 26.33
C ARG A 247 0.38 19.79 26.71
N LYS A 248 0.25 20.05 28.02
CA LYS A 248 -0.39 21.28 28.50
C LYS A 248 0.33 22.47 27.85
N ARG A 249 -0.40 23.28 27.07
CA ARG A 249 0.13 24.52 26.52
C ARG A 249 0.51 25.41 27.70
N VAL A 250 1.79 25.69 27.85
CA VAL A 250 2.26 26.69 28.80
C VAL A 250 1.88 28.05 28.20
N PRO A 251 1.27 28.98 28.96
CA PRO A 251 1.06 30.34 28.48
C PRO A 251 2.39 30.91 28.02
N ASP A 252 2.41 31.46 26.80
CA ASP A 252 3.61 32.08 26.26
C ASP A 252 3.87 33.35 27.07
N HIS A 253 4.84 33.29 27.99
CA HIS A 253 5.25 34.44 28.80
C HIS A 253 6.30 35.28 28.07
N HIS A 254 6.19 35.41 26.75
CA HIS A 254 6.96 36.40 26.03
C HIS A 254 6.33 37.77 26.29
N PRO A 255 7.06 38.71 26.93
CA PRO A 255 6.58 40.07 27.04
C PRO A 255 6.45 40.64 25.63
N CYS A 256 5.24 41.13 25.33
CA CYS A 256 4.90 41.85 24.12
C CYS A 256 5.78 43.10 23.94
#